data_AF-A0A2A9PGC0-F1
#
_entry.id   AF-A0A2A9PGC0-F1
#
_cell.length_a   1.000
_cell.length_b   1.000
_cell.length_c   1.000
_cell.angle_alpha   90.00
_cell.angle_beta   90.00
_cell.angle_gamma   90.00
#
_symmetry.space_group_name_H-M   'P 1'
#
loop_
_entity.id
_entity.type
_entity.pdbx_description
1 polymer ?
#
loop_
_entity_poly.entity_id
_entity_poly.type
_entity_poly.pdbx_seq_one_letter_code
_entity_poly.pdbx_strand_id
1 'polypeptide(L)'
;MSSSSIPISTITSLSSASDVKDDPVTPSQDKIIQTLARSRQLWQSLSGEASLVDLQRGTVRLSGLNHGLPAIPDDLQGRTELTGQATWRMWSTGCTVPGEARNEAKRRWKPARLRPTLCMISDHSSFNHLDSKSNGIAFLFFGWAYILCMSLLEKQHVSMSYANMPQVPWDESDSDRCLTIDIREVSGEEYCWWASLLSPGQGWRSVTPEQPVWAIAYTANFKFRLEARIATTGPLQFTPPSSKQAVAFLSRFASMYNLDGQAPLALAMALTLPLHNETSSMVKLPKPSLVKNGTRLSCASSFDREYSNLAHYMTLSSNPVFLSSALWGIFWEPGIDCNLVSSWYDPIIEVVKPIIECNTLEKLGHVFALRRPQIAPLWYGIAACGHTKTVLGIIPFLRTLHSPVPSRPIPEVAAWTDSPQSFMDLQGLGPYVHDNNRVARTDVWRLRHQFWDIEPEGAHFRNPPTCPWPPFGFMAIEELEIPVHTHINCRRHHCVYSRWTWFFDDGTEILDEPTKQGNGLEFENGVHLISPQDTTPASGYILDHMASERAVCDIFRWAAPEMEVSGKYIYTHPWVDALLDLDMDNDEETDSGSGGSLIPSNCFLQRIIDWVIEVNMHGKSTS
;
A
#
# COMPACT_ATOMS: atom_id res chain seq x y z
N MET A 1 -12.48 75.49 -13.84
CA MET A 1 -12.02 74.10 -14.03
C MET A 1 -11.96 73.49 -12.65
N SER A 2 -12.94 72.66 -12.33
CA SER A 2 -13.44 72.50 -10.97
C SER A 2 -12.62 71.52 -10.14
N SER A 3 -12.22 72.03 -8.98
CA SER A 3 -11.73 71.32 -7.80
C SER A 3 -12.85 70.51 -7.14
N SER A 4 -12.54 69.31 -6.65
CA SER A 4 -13.04 68.85 -5.34
C SER A 4 -12.20 67.68 -4.82
N SER A 5 -11.93 67.74 -3.53
CA SER A 5 -11.08 66.86 -2.72
C SER A 5 -11.91 66.21 -1.61
N ILE A 6 -11.58 64.93 -1.30
CA ILE A 6 -11.72 64.21 0.00
C ILE A 6 -13.17 63.74 0.35
N PRO A 7 -13.44 62.59 1.05
CA PRO A 7 -12.61 61.85 2.02
C PRO A 7 -12.51 60.31 1.93
N ILE A 8 -11.53 59.81 2.69
CA ILE A 8 -11.46 58.48 3.30
C ILE A 8 -12.70 58.26 4.19
N SER A 9 -13.44 57.17 3.97
CA SER A 9 -14.42 56.66 4.91
C SER A 9 -14.24 55.15 5.09
N THR A 10 -13.72 54.78 6.26
CA THR A 10 -13.83 53.46 6.85
C THR A 10 -15.32 53.14 7.04
N ILE A 11 -15.82 52.11 6.36
CA ILE A 11 -17.11 51.49 6.67
C ILE A 11 -16.86 50.01 6.90
N THR A 12 -16.85 49.69 8.19
CA THR A 12 -17.18 48.40 8.78
C THR A 12 -18.49 47.89 8.18
N SER A 13 -18.51 46.72 7.54
CA SER A 13 -19.76 45.96 7.35
C SER A 13 -19.61 44.59 7.99
N LEU A 14 -19.86 44.55 9.30
CA LEU A 14 -20.42 43.36 9.94
C LEU A 14 -21.82 43.11 9.34
N SER A 15 -22.02 41.87 8.90
CA SER A 15 -23.29 41.15 8.78
C SER A 15 -24.44 41.79 7.99
N SER A 16 -24.71 41.21 6.82
CA SER A 16 -26.06 40.72 6.53
C SER A 16 -26.00 39.19 6.49
N ALA A 17 -26.28 38.58 7.64
CA ALA A 17 -26.63 37.17 7.75
C ALA A 17 -28.04 36.99 7.18
N SER A 18 -28.12 36.71 5.88
CA SER A 18 -29.31 36.20 5.20
C SER A 18 -28.90 35.81 3.77
N ASP A 19 -29.14 34.56 3.40
CA ASP A 19 -28.77 33.87 2.15
C ASP A 19 -27.34 33.31 2.05
N VAL A 20 -26.92 32.50 3.03
CA VAL A 20 -26.04 31.37 2.69
C VAL A 20 -26.96 30.30 2.10
N LYS A 21 -27.02 30.20 0.77
CA LYS A 21 -27.54 28.97 0.14
C LYS A 21 -26.76 27.82 0.75
N ASP A 22 -27.43 26.90 1.44
CA ASP A 22 -26.82 25.65 1.89
C ASP A 22 -26.14 25.01 0.68
N ASP A 23 -24.81 24.95 0.70
CA ASP A 23 -24.04 24.27 -0.33
C ASP A 23 -24.27 22.76 -0.17
N PRO A 24 -24.98 22.12 -1.11
CA PRO A 24 -25.42 20.74 -0.97
C PRO A 24 -24.28 19.71 -1.14
N VAL A 25 -23.10 20.15 -1.58
CA VAL A 25 -21.90 19.30 -1.68
C VAL A 25 -21.11 19.33 -0.38
N THR A 26 -21.03 20.49 0.27
CA THR A 26 -20.41 20.57 1.61
C THR A 26 -21.29 19.89 2.66
N PRO A 27 -20.71 19.04 3.52
CA PRO A 27 -21.48 18.39 4.58
C PRO A 27 -21.92 19.39 5.65
N SER A 28 -23.05 19.10 6.30
CA SER A 28 -23.51 19.92 7.43
C SER A 28 -22.53 19.88 8.60
N GLN A 29 -22.52 20.95 9.40
CA GLN A 29 -21.64 21.06 10.55
C GLN A 29 -21.78 19.89 11.54
N ASP A 30 -23.00 19.39 11.73
CA ASP A 30 -23.26 18.23 12.60
C ASP A 30 -22.58 16.96 12.09
N LYS A 31 -22.63 16.69 10.77
CA LYS A 31 -21.94 15.54 10.16
C LYS A 31 -20.41 15.66 10.28
N ILE A 32 -19.88 16.87 10.13
CA ILE A 32 -18.45 17.17 10.32
C ILE A 32 -18.04 16.86 11.76
N ILE A 33 -18.76 17.42 12.74
CA ILE A 33 -18.46 17.23 14.18
C ILE A 33 -18.56 15.75 14.57
N GLN A 34 -19.59 15.05 14.12
CA GLN A 34 -19.76 13.62 14.39
C GLN A 34 -18.61 12.79 13.81
N THR A 35 -18.19 13.07 12.58
CA THR A 35 -17.09 12.37 11.91
C THR A 35 -15.75 12.62 12.62
N LEU A 36 -15.50 13.87 13.02
CA LEU A 36 -14.31 14.25 13.80
C LEU A 36 -14.25 13.52 15.13
N ALA A 37 -15.37 13.49 15.87
CA ALA A 37 -15.45 12.82 17.16
C ALA A 37 -15.19 11.31 17.03
N ARG A 38 -15.83 10.65 16.03
CA ARG A 38 -15.62 9.22 15.74
C ARG A 38 -14.16 8.92 15.39
N SER A 39 -13.56 9.71 14.49
CA SER A 39 -12.16 9.52 14.09
C SER A 39 -11.20 9.72 15.26
N ARG A 40 -11.37 10.82 16.00
CA ARG A 40 -10.54 11.14 17.16
C ARG A 40 -10.57 10.03 18.21
N GLN A 41 -11.76 9.56 18.57
CA GLN A 41 -11.92 8.47 19.52
C GLN A 41 -11.19 7.21 19.07
N LEU A 42 -11.39 6.79 17.81
CA LEU A 42 -10.75 5.60 17.26
C LEU A 42 -9.22 5.71 17.30
N TRP A 43 -8.65 6.76 16.69
CA TRP A 43 -7.21 6.87 16.52
C TRP A 43 -6.46 7.18 17.82
N GLN A 44 -7.09 7.90 18.76
CA GLN A 44 -6.53 8.08 20.10
C GLN A 44 -6.53 6.76 20.89
N SER A 45 -7.58 5.95 20.80
CA SER A 45 -7.61 4.61 21.43
C SER A 45 -6.48 3.74 20.88
N LEU A 46 -6.36 3.66 19.55
CA LEU A 46 -5.30 2.90 18.88
C LEU A 46 -3.90 3.36 19.31
N SER A 47 -3.68 4.67 19.42
CA SER A 47 -2.40 5.24 19.88
C SER A 47 -2.12 4.97 21.36
N GLY A 48 -3.16 4.97 22.20
CA GLY A 48 -3.06 4.62 23.62
C GLY A 48 -2.71 3.14 23.82
N GLU A 49 -3.40 2.24 23.11
CA GLU A 49 -3.13 0.80 23.13
C GLU A 49 -1.75 0.47 22.57
N ALA A 50 -1.35 1.12 21.47
CA ALA A 50 -0.04 0.94 20.84
C ALA A 50 1.13 1.28 21.77
N SER A 51 0.93 2.17 22.75
CA SER A 51 1.95 2.49 23.77
C SER A 51 2.19 1.36 24.79
N LEU A 52 1.32 0.35 24.84
CA LEU A 52 1.41 -0.79 25.75
C LEU A 52 1.93 -2.07 25.07
N VAL A 53 2.20 -2.01 23.77
CA VAL A 53 2.66 -3.15 22.99
C VAL A 53 4.17 -3.08 22.84
N ASP A 54 4.83 -4.19 23.12
CA ASP A 54 6.25 -4.39 22.83
C ASP A 54 6.43 -5.43 21.71
N LEU A 55 7.52 -5.30 20.95
CA LEU A 55 7.92 -6.33 19.99
C LEU A 55 8.43 -7.58 20.72
N GLN A 56 7.88 -8.72 20.32
CA GLN A 56 8.27 -10.03 20.81
C GLN A 56 7.97 -11.08 19.74
N ARG A 57 8.38 -12.32 20.01
CA ARG A 57 8.03 -13.47 19.16
C ARG A 57 6.53 -13.52 18.87
N GLY A 58 6.20 -13.43 17.59
CA GLY A 58 4.83 -13.55 17.11
C GLY A 58 4.03 -12.24 17.10
N THR A 59 4.64 -11.08 17.41
CA THR A 59 4.04 -9.76 17.17
C THR A 59 3.87 -9.52 15.67
N VAL A 60 4.87 -9.86 14.85
CA VAL A 60 4.79 -9.80 13.38
C VAL A 60 4.46 -11.19 12.83
N ARG A 61 3.34 -11.31 12.10
CA ARG A 61 2.87 -12.57 11.50
C ARG A 61 2.53 -12.38 10.03
N LEU A 62 3.39 -12.89 9.14
CA LEU A 62 3.17 -12.83 7.69
C LEU A 62 2.05 -13.76 7.20
N SER A 63 1.61 -14.71 8.02
CA SER A 63 0.48 -15.59 7.67
C SER A 63 -0.82 -14.84 7.39
N GLY A 64 -1.00 -13.64 7.95
CA GLY A 64 -2.17 -12.79 7.66
C GLY A 64 -2.21 -12.25 6.22
N LEU A 65 -1.08 -12.22 5.51
CA LEU A 65 -1.02 -11.78 4.12
C LEU A 65 -1.43 -12.86 3.11
N ASN A 66 -1.56 -14.13 3.54
CA ASN A 66 -1.75 -15.27 2.64
C ASN A 66 -3.15 -15.90 2.76
N HIS A 67 -4.20 -15.08 2.61
CA HIS A 67 -5.59 -15.56 2.65
C HIS A 67 -6.12 -16.02 1.29
N GLY A 68 -5.75 -15.31 0.22
CA GLY A 68 -6.12 -15.67 -1.16
C GLY A 68 -5.06 -15.24 -2.17
N LEU A 69 -3.84 -14.97 -1.71
CA LEU A 69 -2.75 -14.46 -2.52
C LEU A 69 -2.23 -15.59 -3.43
N PRO A 70 -2.16 -15.42 -4.76
CA PRO A 70 -1.71 -16.48 -5.64
C PRO A 70 -0.18 -16.64 -5.60
N ALA A 71 0.31 -17.86 -5.81
CA ALA A 71 1.74 -18.15 -5.82
C ALA A 71 2.35 -17.85 -7.20
N ILE A 72 3.52 -17.22 -7.25
CA ILE A 72 4.30 -17.16 -8.51
C ILE A 72 4.63 -18.61 -8.94
N PRO A 73 4.33 -19.01 -10.20
CA PRO A 73 4.64 -20.33 -10.71
C PRO A 73 6.10 -20.76 -10.51
N ASP A 74 6.33 -22.06 -10.32
CA ASP A 74 7.67 -22.61 -10.06
C ASP A 74 8.61 -22.58 -11.27
N ASP A 75 8.04 -22.59 -12.47
CA ASP A 75 8.77 -22.45 -13.72
C ASP A 75 8.15 -21.31 -14.54
N LEU A 76 8.93 -20.25 -14.72
CA LEU A 76 8.59 -19.10 -15.54
C LEU A 76 9.12 -19.25 -16.98
N GLN A 77 9.71 -20.40 -17.34
CA GLN A 77 10.19 -20.73 -18.69
C GLN A 77 11.13 -19.67 -19.28
N GLY A 78 12.03 -19.12 -18.46
CA GLY A 78 12.98 -18.07 -18.90
C GLY A 78 12.39 -16.66 -18.96
N ARG A 79 11.16 -16.44 -18.50
CA ARG A 79 10.44 -15.17 -18.70
C ARG A 79 10.75 -14.15 -17.62
N THR A 80 10.80 -12.90 -18.05
CA THR A 80 11.10 -11.77 -17.18
C THR A 80 9.88 -10.97 -16.77
N GLU A 81 8.71 -11.21 -17.38
CA GLU A 81 7.45 -10.51 -17.11
C GLU A 81 6.38 -11.48 -16.60
N LEU A 82 5.55 -11.00 -15.68
CA LEU A 82 4.43 -11.74 -15.10
C LEU A 82 3.12 -11.19 -15.66
N THR A 83 2.21 -12.09 -16.04
CA THR A 83 0.86 -11.74 -16.48
C THR A 83 -0.17 -12.59 -15.75
N GLY A 84 -1.21 -11.97 -15.21
CA GLY A 84 -2.31 -12.69 -14.59
C GLY A 84 -3.64 -11.93 -14.61
N GLN A 85 -4.73 -12.62 -14.27
CA GLN A 85 -6.10 -12.09 -14.32
C GLN A 85 -6.91 -12.66 -13.15
N ALA A 86 -7.70 -11.80 -12.51
CA ALA A 86 -8.67 -12.25 -11.51
C ALA A 86 -9.99 -12.64 -12.16
N THR A 87 -10.60 -13.70 -11.64
CA THR A 87 -11.97 -14.09 -11.92
C THR A 87 -12.82 -13.90 -10.67
N TRP A 88 -13.97 -13.29 -10.83
CA TRP A 88 -14.98 -13.04 -9.79
C TRP A 88 -16.25 -13.79 -10.13
N ARG A 89 -16.98 -14.24 -9.11
CA ARG A 89 -18.32 -14.81 -9.28
C ARG A 89 -19.34 -13.89 -8.63
N MET A 90 -20.39 -13.60 -9.35
CA MET A 90 -21.51 -12.84 -8.81
C MET A 90 -22.45 -13.77 -8.06
N TRP A 91 -22.83 -13.35 -6.86
CA TRP A 91 -23.82 -14.04 -6.05
C TRP A 91 -24.94 -13.07 -5.70
N SER A 92 -26.18 -13.53 -5.89
CA SER A 92 -27.38 -12.81 -5.51
C SER A 92 -28.50 -13.81 -5.22
N THR A 93 -29.24 -13.57 -4.14
CA THR A 93 -30.43 -14.38 -3.83
C THR A 93 -31.65 -13.70 -4.45
N GLY A 94 -32.27 -14.37 -5.44
CA GLY A 94 -33.47 -13.89 -6.13
C GLY A 94 -33.23 -13.03 -7.37
N CYS A 95 -32.00 -12.94 -7.88
CA CYS A 95 -31.74 -12.36 -9.19
C CYS A 95 -31.95 -13.41 -10.29
N THR A 96 -32.59 -13.02 -11.39
CA THR A 96 -32.84 -13.88 -12.56
C THR A 96 -31.67 -13.90 -13.54
N VAL A 97 -30.72 -12.97 -13.43
CA VAL A 97 -29.50 -12.94 -14.22
C VAL A 97 -28.54 -14.00 -13.67
N PRO A 98 -28.08 -14.98 -14.49
CA PRO A 98 -27.12 -15.97 -14.05
C PRO A 98 -25.85 -15.28 -13.53
N GLY A 99 -25.37 -15.72 -12.36
CA GLY A 99 -24.10 -15.25 -11.82
C GLY A 99 -22.92 -15.83 -12.61
N GLU A 100 -22.66 -15.28 -13.80
CA GLU A 100 -21.53 -15.70 -14.61
C GLU A 100 -20.20 -15.26 -13.97
N ALA A 101 -19.16 -16.04 -14.27
CA ALA A 101 -17.82 -15.71 -13.83
C ALA A 101 -17.29 -14.54 -14.67
N ARG A 102 -16.97 -13.42 -14.01
CA ARG A 102 -16.44 -12.23 -14.65
C ARG A 102 -14.94 -12.17 -14.51
N ASN A 103 -14.25 -11.84 -15.60
CA ASN A 103 -12.81 -11.63 -15.59
C ASN A 103 -12.46 -10.15 -15.57
N GLU A 104 -11.54 -9.76 -14.69
CA GLU A 104 -10.97 -8.40 -14.66
C GLU A 104 -9.98 -8.18 -15.80
N ALA A 105 -9.47 -6.95 -15.96
CA ALA A 105 -8.40 -6.70 -16.91
C ALA A 105 -7.13 -7.51 -16.57
N LYS A 106 -6.43 -8.02 -17.60
CA LYS A 106 -5.14 -8.69 -17.40
C LYS A 106 -4.13 -7.71 -16.81
N ARG A 107 -3.49 -8.10 -15.71
CA ARG A 107 -2.40 -7.38 -15.07
C ARG A 107 -1.07 -7.90 -15.62
N ARG A 108 -0.19 -6.99 -16.02
CA ARG A 108 1.14 -7.30 -16.55
C ARG A 108 2.18 -6.45 -15.82
N TRP A 109 3.24 -7.07 -15.29
CA TRP A 109 4.32 -6.34 -14.63
C TRP A 109 5.63 -7.11 -14.66
N LYS A 110 6.74 -6.36 -14.55
CA LYS A 110 8.09 -6.91 -14.56
C LYS A 110 8.70 -6.91 -13.16
N PRO A 111 8.99 -8.07 -12.54
CA PRO A 111 9.65 -8.19 -11.23
C PRO A 111 11.17 -7.90 -11.28
N ALA A 112 11.62 -7.01 -12.17
CA ALA A 112 13.03 -6.62 -12.31
C ALA A 112 13.19 -5.09 -12.43
N ARG A 113 14.36 -4.58 -12.06
CA ARG A 113 14.74 -3.16 -12.07
C ARG A 113 16.22 -3.00 -12.45
N LEU A 114 16.58 -1.84 -13.00
CA LEU A 114 17.97 -1.54 -13.36
C LEU A 114 18.85 -1.21 -12.16
N ARG A 115 18.27 -0.62 -11.11
CA ARG A 115 19.01 -0.16 -9.93
C ARG A 115 18.49 -0.85 -8.68
N PRO A 116 19.38 -1.39 -7.83
CA PRO A 116 18.98 -1.91 -6.53
C PRO A 116 18.51 -0.79 -5.60
N THR A 117 17.78 -1.19 -4.57
CA THR A 117 17.44 -0.30 -3.46
C THR A 117 18.67 -0.07 -2.59
N LEU A 118 18.98 1.20 -2.32
CA LEU A 118 20.09 1.55 -1.44
C LEU A 118 19.71 1.30 0.02
N CYS A 119 20.64 0.73 0.78
CA CYS A 119 20.47 0.53 2.22
C CYS A 119 21.69 1.00 3.02
N MET A 120 21.44 1.43 4.25
CA MET A 120 22.47 1.88 5.19
C MET A 120 22.11 1.47 6.62
N ILE A 121 23.10 1.42 7.51
CA ILE A 121 22.89 1.19 8.93
C ILE A 121 22.67 2.54 9.64
N SER A 122 21.55 2.73 10.32
CA SER A 122 21.31 3.93 11.12
C SER A 122 21.97 3.83 12.50
N ASP A 123 22.02 4.94 13.22
CA ASP A 123 22.57 4.98 14.58
C ASP A 123 21.55 4.60 15.67
N HIS A 124 20.25 4.49 15.33
CA HIS A 124 19.21 4.11 16.28
C HIS A 124 19.17 2.60 16.50
N SER A 125 18.81 2.17 17.71
CA SER A 125 18.59 0.77 18.07
C SER A 125 17.11 0.44 18.27
N SER A 126 16.18 1.10 17.56
CA SER A 126 14.75 0.80 17.63
C SER A 126 14.42 -0.62 17.11
N PHE A 127 13.18 -1.08 17.35
CA PHE A 127 12.69 -2.41 16.98
C PHE A 127 13.34 -3.57 17.75
N ASN A 128 13.77 -3.32 19.00
CA ASN A 128 14.32 -4.36 19.87
C ASN A 128 13.21 -5.32 20.30
N HIS A 129 13.50 -6.62 20.23
CA HIS A 129 12.57 -7.64 20.66
C HIS A 129 12.83 -8.01 22.13
N LEU A 130 11.80 -8.03 22.98
CA LEU A 130 11.93 -8.39 24.39
C LEU A 130 12.51 -9.79 24.60
N ASP A 131 12.25 -10.72 23.68
CA ASP A 131 12.71 -12.09 23.75
C ASP A 131 14.17 -12.28 23.28
N SER A 132 14.87 -11.21 22.87
CA SER A 132 16.27 -11.28 22.46
C SER A 132 17.12 -10.12 22.97
N LYS A 133 18.34 -10.45 23.43
CA LYS A 133 19.37 -9.46 23.77
C LYS A 133 20.12 -8.93 22.55
N SER A 134 19.95 -9.59 21.40
CA SER A 134 20.58 -9.23 20.14
C SER A 134 19.58 -8.51 19.24
N ASN A 135 20.04 -7.53 18.47
CA ASN A 135 19.33 -6.95 17.34
C ASN A 135 20.06 -7.36 16.06
N GLY A 136 19.51 -8.35 15.36
CA GLY A 136 20.07 -8.93 14.15
C GLY A 136 19.22 -8.65 12.90
N ILE A 137 18.27 -7.70 12.98
CA ILE A 137 17.34 -7.38 11.90
C ILE A 137 18.06 -7.09 10.59
N ALA A 138 19.17 -6.33 10.63
CA ALA A 138 19.95 -6.00 9.44
C ALA A 138 20.49 -7.25 8.70
N PHE A 139 21.02 -8.22 9.45
CA PHE A 139 21.54 -9.47 8.89
C PHE A 139 20.43 -10.33 8.29
N LEU A 140 19.32 -10.44 9.01
CA LEU A 140 18.14 -11.17 8.53
C LEU A 140 17.55 -10.53 7.28
N PHE A 141 17.52 -9.20 7.22
CA PHE A 141 17.05 -8.44 6.06
C PHE A 141 17.92 -8.68 4.83
N PHE A 142 19.24 -8.62 4.97
CA PHE A 142 20.17 -8.95 3.87
C PHE A 142 19.98 -10.38 3.36
N GLY A 143 19.82 -11.34 4.27
CA GLY A 143 19.55 -12.73 3.93
C GLY A 143 18.21 -12.90 3.19
N TRP A 144 17.13 -12.30 3.68
CA TRP A 144 15.82 -12.40 3.03
C TRP A 144 15.76 -11.71 1.67
N ALA A 145 16.42 -10.54 1.52
CA ALA A 145 16.54 -9.87 0.23
C ALA A 145 17.25 -10.78 -0.80
N TYR A 146 18.34 -11.43 -0.41
CA TYR A 146 19.01 -12.43 -1.24
C TYR A 146 18.09 -13.61 -1.59
N ILE A 147 17.40 -14.19 -0.60
CA ILE A 147 16.52 -15.35 -0.80
C ILE A 147 15.40 -15.03 -1.79
N LEU A 148 14.76 -13.85 -1.67
CA LEU A 148 13.73 -13.38 -2.60
C LEU A 148 14.28 -13.24 -4.03
N CYS A 149 15.46 -12.61 -4.18
CA CYS A 149 16.12 -12.48 -5.48
C CYS A 149 16.49 -13.84 -6.08
N MET A 150 17.11 -14.72 -5.31
CA MET A 150 17.53 -16.03 -5.79
C MET A 150 16.34 -16.92 -6.13
N SER A 151 15.26 -16.88 -5.34
CA SER A 151 14.04 -17.65 -5.62
C SER A 151 13.38 -17.23 -6.93
N LEU A 152 13.35 -15.91 -7.24
CA LEU A 152 12.87 -15.45 -8.55
C LEU A 152 13.76 -15.96 -9.67
N LEU A 153 15.08 -15.80 -9.55
CA LEU A 153 16.03 -16.18 -10.60
C LEU A 153 16.02 -17.70 -10.85
N GLU A 154 15.84 -18.53 -9.81
CA GLU A 154 15.64 -19.97 -9.93
C GLU A 154 14.40 -20.30 -10.77
N LYS A 155 13.27 -19.66 -10.48
CA LYS A 155 12.02 -19.80 -11.26
C LYS A 155 12.18 -19.30 -12.71
N GLN A 156 13.06 -18.34 -12.95
CA GLN A 156 13.38 -17.82 -14.29
C GLN A 156 14.50 -18.58 -15.01
N HIS A 157 15.13 -19.58 -14.38
CA HIS A 157 16.34 -20.24 -14.88
C HIS A 157 17.50 -19.28 -15.21
N VAL A 158 17.62 -18.17 -14.47
CA VAL A 158 18.70 -17.20 -14.61
C VAL A 158 19.75 -17.43 -13.52
N SER A 159 21.02 -17.43 -13.89
CA SER A 159 22.12 -17.62 -12.94
C SER A 159 22.46 -16.34 -12.16
N MET A 160 22.88 -16.50 -10.91
CA MET A 160 23.45 -15.44 -10.08
C MET A 160 24.98 -15.60 -10.00
N SER A 161 25.71 -14.48 -9.93
CA SER A 161 27.17 -14.45 -9.80
C SER A 161 27.61 -13.48 -8.70
N TYR A 162 28.75 -13.78 -8.05
CA TYR A 162 29.39 -12.81 -7.17
C TYR A 162 29.96 -11.66 -8.00
N ALA A 163 29.67 -10.41 -7.61
CA ALA A 163 30.05 -9.24 -8.41
C ALA A 163 31.55 -8.94 -8.30
N ASN A 164 32.15 -9.23 -7.14
CA ASN A 164 33.59 -9.28 -6.88
C ASN A 164 33.79 -10.19 -5.67
N MET A 165 34.59 -11.25 -5.78
CA MET A 165 35.03 -11.99 -4.59
C MET A 165 35.77 -11.00 -3.68
N PRO A 166 35.49 -10.95 -2.38
CA PRO A 166 36.17 -10.02 -1.49
C PRO A 166 37.67 -10.26 -1.59
N GLN A 167 38.40 -9.30 -2.17
CA GLN A 167 39.84 -9.24 -1.95
C GLN A 167 40.02 -8.84 -0.49
N VAL A 168 40.84 -9.60 0.24
CA VAL A 168 41.36 -9.15 1.52
C VAL A 168 42.41 -8.09 1.21
N PRO A 169 42.14 -6.82 1.49
CA PRO A 169 43.18 -6.06 2.17
C PRO A 169 42.65 -5.19 3.31
N TRP A 170 43.48 -5.19 4.33
CA TRP A 170 43.36 -4.57 5.63
C TRP A 170 43.52 -3.06 5.54
N ASP A 171 42.82 -2.37 6.43
CA ASP A 171 43.34 -1.15 7.04
C ASP A 171 42.96 -1.20 8.53
N GLU A 172 43.98 -1.32 9.40
CA GLU A 172 43.86 -1.22 10.87
C GLU A 172 43.61 0.24 11.30
N SER A 173 42.64 0.90 10.65
CA SER A 173 42.08 2.12 11.22
C SER A 173 40.96 1.71 12.16
N ASP A 174 41.22 1.92 13.45
CA ASP A 174 40.28 1.77 14.57
C ASP A 174 39.12 2.76 14.37
N SER A 175 38.20 2.41 13.47
CA SER A 175 37.00 3.20 13.20
C SER A 175 35.90 2.72 14.14
N ASP A 176 35.38 3.64 14.95
CA ASP A 176 34.33 3.50 15.98
C ASP A 176 32.99 2.88 15.50
N ARG A 177 32.90 2.46 14.22
CA ARG A 177 31.72 1.87 13.55
C ARG A 177 32.05 0.53 12.88
N CYS A 178 32.62 -0.40 13.64
CA CYS A 178 32.90 -1.77 13.20
C CYS A 178 32.24 -2.80 14.14
N LEU A 179 31.53 -3.79 13.59
CA LEU A 179 30.99 -4.92 14.36
C LEU A 179 31.63 -6.23 13.91
N THR A 180 32.21 -6.95 14.87
CA THR A 180 32.73 -8.30 14.67
C THR A 180 31.61 -9.34 14.84
N ILE A 181 31.51 -10.24 13.88
CA ILE A 181 30.45 -11.26 13.77
C ILE A 181 31.12 -12.62 13.74
N ASP A 182 30.90 -13.42 14.78
CA ASP A 182 31.39 -14.79 14.87
C ASP A 182 30.33 -15.76 14.30
N ILE A 183 30.62 -16.40 13.18
CA ILE A 183 29.74 -17.42 12.58
C ILE A 183 30.18 -18.86 12.91
N ARG A 184 31.16 -19.02 13.82
CA ARG A 184 31.71 -20.31 14.28
C ARG A 184 32.25 -21.16 13.13
N GLU A 185 32.01 -22.47 13.17
CA GLU A 185 32.48 -23.42 12.16
C GLU A 185 31.47 -23.52 11.01
N VAL A 186 31.91 -23.14 9.81
CA VAL A 186 31.07 -23.03 8.61
C VAL A 186 31.76 -23.60 7.37
N SER A 187 30.99 -23.93 6.33
CA SER A 187 31.56 -24.29 5.02
C SER A 187 32.12 -23.05 4.32
N GLY A 188 33.05 -23.26 3.37
CA GLY A 188 33.57 -22.16 2.54
C GLY A 188 32.49 -21.43 1.75
N GLU A 189 31.49 -22.16 1.26
CA GLU A 189 30.31 -21.60 0.55
C GLU A 189 29.54 -20.61 1.42
N GLU A 190 29.25 -20.98 2.66
CA GLU A 190 28.49 -20.12 3.58
C GLU A 190 29.30 -18.91 4.02
N TYR A 191 30.61 -19.08 4.23
CA TYR A 191 31.50 -17.95 4.52
C TYR A 191 31.48 -16.93 3.37
N CYS A 192 31.64 -17.39 2.12
CA CYS A 192 31.58 -16.53 0.95
C CYS A 192 30.22 -15.84 0.79
N TRP A 193 29.13 -16.55 1.07
CA TRP A 193 27.79 -15.97 1.05
C TRP A 193 27.66 -14.83 2.07
N TRP A 194 27.99 -15.05 3.35
CA TRP A 194 27.97 -13.99 4.37
C TRP A 194 28.88 -12.82 4.04
N ALA A 195 30.10 -13.10 3.56
CA ALA A 195 31.04 -12.07 3.16
C ALA A 195 30.49 -11.20 2.02
N SER A 196 29.78 -11.81 1.05
CA SER A 196 29.13 -11.07 -0.03
C SER A 196 27.96 -10.21 0.46
N LEU A 197 27.10 -10.72 1.35
CA LEU A 197 25.95 -9.98 1.87
C LEU A 197 26.36 -8.72 2.65
N LEU A 198 27.48 -8.80 3.36
CA LEU A 198 27.99 -7.72 4.21
C LEU A 198 28.97 -6.79 3.50
N SER A 199 29.33 -7.11 2.25
CA SER A 199 30.24 -6.30 1.46
C SER A 199 29.58 -4.99 1.00
N PRO A 200 30.36 -3.89 0.89
CA PRO A 200 29.93 -2.67 0.22
C PRO A 200 29.39 -2.90 -1.19
N GLY A 201 28.33 -2.17 -1.56
CA GLY A 201 27.70 -2.24 -2.88
C GLY A 201 26.81 -3.46 -3.04
N GLN A 202 26.87 -4.10 -4.21
CA GLN A 202 26.17 -5.34 -4.51
C GLN A 202 27.18 -6.49 -4.50
N GLY A 203 27.24 -7.29 -3.44
CA GLY A 203 28.14 -8.45 -3.37
C GLY A 203 27.77 -9.57 -4.36
N TRP A 204 26.52 -9.59 -4.80
CA TRP A 204 25.96 -10.55 -5.75
C TRP A 204 25.08 -9.82 -6.76
N ARG A 205 24.97 -10.37 -7.97
CA ARG A 205 24.14 -9.84 -9.05
C ARG A 205 23.68 -10.95 -9.99
N SER A 206 22.53 -10.77 -10.62
CA SER A 206 22.16 -11.60 -11.76
C SER A 206 23.16 -11.38 -12.90
N VAL A 207 23.27 -12.36 -13.80
CA VAL A 207 24.07 -12.21 -15.03
C VAL A 207 23.46 -11.21 -16.02
N THR A 208 22.19 -10.85 -15.82
CA THR A 208 21.47 -9.86 -16.64
C THR A 208 21.71 -8.44 -16.12
N PRO A 209 21.59 -7.40 -16.97
CA PRO A 209 21.68 -6.00 -16.51
C PRO A 209 20.61 -5.66 -15.47
N GLU A 210 19.40 -6.18 -15.64
CA GLU A 210 18.31 -5.99 -14.69
C GLU A 210 18.43 -6.96 -13.52
N GLN A 211 18.21 -6.43 -12.33
CA GLN A 211 18.23 -7.15 -11.07
C GLN A 211 16.79 -7.38 -10.58
N PRO A 212 16.51 -8.47 -9.83
CA PRO A 212 15.21 -8.63 -9.20
C PRO A 212 14.85 -7.42 -8.33
N VAL A 213 13.56 -7.12 -8.20
CA VAL A 213 13.05 -5.93 -7.45
C VAL A 213 13.44 -5.87 -5.98
N TRP A 214 13.87 -6.99 -5.38
CA TRP A 214 14.36 -7.07 -3.99
C TRP A 214 15.88 -6.91 -3.87
N ALA A 215 16.58 -6.60 -4.97
CA ALA A 215 18.03 -6.41 -4.94
C ALA A 215 18.38 -5.16 -4.14
N ILE A 216 19.41 -5.30 -3.29
CA ILE A 216 19.90 -4.23 -2.43
C ILE A 216 21.35 -3.88 -2.76
N ALA A 217 21.74 -2.63 -2.48
CA ALA A 217 23.12 -2.21 -2.47
C ALA A 217 23.45 -1.53 -1.14
N TYR A 218 24.48 -2.00 -0.46
CA TYR A 218 24.88 -1.50 0.85
C TYR A 218 25.86 -0.33 0.72
N THR A 219 25.57 0.78 1.39
CA THR A 219 26.36 2.03 1.29
C THR A 219 27.68 2.01 2.06
N ALA A 220 28.00 0.94 2.79
CA ALA A 220 29.25 0.79 3.55
C ALA A 220 29.50 1.82 4.64
N ASN A 221 28.44 2.45 5.16
CA ASN A 221 28.53 3.45 6.20
C ASN A 221 28.84 2.86 7.60
N PHE A 222 28.80 1.53 7.72
CA PHE A 222 29.13 0.75 8.90
C PHE A 222 29.93 -0.50 8.49
N LYS A 223 31.04 -0.82 9.17
CA LYS A 223 31.92 -1.94 8.78
C LYS A 223 31.52 -3.23 9.50
N PHE A 224 31.59 -4.35 8.79
CA PHE A 224 31.37 -5.68 9.34
C PHE A 224 32.64 -6.52 9.22
N ARG A 225 33.04 -7.17 10.31
CA ARG A 225 34.18 -8.11 10.35
C ARG A 225 33.65 -9.51 10.62
N LEU A 226 33.84 -10.44 9.69
CA LEU A 226 33.45 -11.83 9.86
C LEU A 226 34.58 -12.64 10.50
N GLU A 227 34.27 -13.40 11.54
CA GLU A 227 35.15 -14.37 12.18
C GLU A 227 34.53 -15.77 12.03
N ALA A 228 35.29 -16.71 11.47
CA ALA A 228 34.82 -18.06 11.23
C ALA A 228 35.97 -19.08 11.26
N ARG A 229 35.67 -20.32 11.65
CA ARG A 229 36.52 -21.49 11.40
C ARG A 229 35.99 -22.17 10.14
N ILE A 230 36.76 -22.13 9.06
CA ILE A 230 36.32 -22.70 7.78
C ILE A 230 36.68 -24.19 7.77
N ALA A 231 35.65 -25.05 7.73
CA ALA A 231 35.84 -26.48 7.53
C ALA A 231 36.16 -26.72 6.05
N THR A 232 37.44 -26.68 5.66
CA THR A 232 37.87 -26.80 4.27
C THR A 232 37.87 -28.25 3.80
N THR A 233 36.91 -28.61 2.96
CA THR A 233 36.99 -29.76 2.04
C THR A 233 36.35 -29.37 0.71
N GLY A 234 37.10 -28.75 -0.22
CA GLY A 234 36.58 -28.45 -1.56
C GLY A 234 37.24 -27.28 -2.32
N PRO A 235 36.83 -27.07 -3.59
CA PRO A 235 37.44 -26.11 -4.52
C PRO A 235 37.34 -24.65 -4.04
N LEU A 236 38.30 -23.82 -4.50
CA LEU A 236 38.47 -22.40 -4.11
C LEU A 236 37.48 -21.43 -4.80
N GLN A 237 36.70 -21.91 -5.77
CA GLN A 237 35.66 -21.13 -6.45
C GLN A 237 34.29 -21.60 -5.98
N PHE A 238 33.60 -20.73 -5.24
CA PHE A 238 32.26 -20.98 -4.75
C PHE A 238 31.23 -20.24 -5.59
N THR A 239 30.15 -20.92 -5.94
CA THR A 239 28.97 -20.31 -6.57
C THR A 239 28.04 -19.75 -5.49
N PRO A 240 27.20 -18.74 -5.80
CA PRO A 240 26.14 -18.31 -4.88
C PRO A 240 25.21 -19.49 -4.51
N PRO A 241 24.82 -19.63 -3.23
CA PRO A 241 23.94 -20.73 -2.80
C PRO A 241 22.52 -20.59 -3.35
N SER A 242 21.82 -21.72 -3.53
CA SER A 242 20.38 -21.71 -3.82
C SER A 242 19.57 -21.01 -2.73
N SER A 243 18.35 -20.58 -3.06
CA SER A 243 17.45 -19.95 -2.09
C SER A 243 17.19 -20.85 -0.87
N LYS A 244 17.02 -22.17 -1.09
CA LYS A 244 16.87 -23.18 -0.02
C LYS A 244 18.12 -23.32 0.86
N GLN A 245 19.32 -23.31 0.28
CA GLN A 245 20.57 -23.34 1.05
C GLN A 245 20.75 -22.06 1.88
N ALA A 246 20.44 -20.90 1.28
CA ALA A 246 20.51 -19.61 1.97
C ALA A 246 19.57 -19.54 3.17
N VAL A 247 18.36 -20.11 3.09
CA VAL A 247 17.44 -20.24 4.25
C VAL A 247 18.07 -21.07 5.36
N ALA A 248 18.73 -22.19 5.04
CA ALA A 248 19.40 -23.01 6.04
C ALA A 248 20.54 -22.26 6.75
N PHE A 249 21.34 -21.50 6.00
CA PHE A 249 22.40 -20.64 6.55
C PHE A 249 21.81 -19.55 7.45
N LEU A 250 20.75 -18.88 7.00
CA LEU A 250 20.09 -17.81 7.74
C LEU A 250 19.43 -18.31 9.04
N SER A 251 18.73 -19.45 8.97
CA SER A 251 18.08 -20.09 10.13
C SER A 251 19.11 -20.50 11.18
N ARG A 252 20.26 -21.05 10.75
CA ARG A 252 21.35 -21.41 11.66
C ARG A 252 21.97 -20.20 12.34
N PHE A 253 22.18 -19.10 11.60
CA PHE A 253 22.65 -17.84 12.14
C PHE A 253 21.65 -17.26 13.16
N ALA A 254 20.36 -17.27 12.83
CA ALA A 254 19.30 -16.80 13.72
C ALA A 254 19.25 -17.58 15.03
N SER A 255 19.37 -18.92 14.96
CA SER A 255 19.44 -19.79 16.14
C SER A 255 20.66 -19.51 17.02
N MET A 256 21.80 -19.12 16.43
CA MET A 256 23.03 -18.82 17.16
C MET A 256 22.90 -17.58 18.06
N TYR A 257 22.16 -16.57 17.58
CA TYR A 257 22.01 -15.28 18.24
C TYR A 257 20.62 -15.05 18.84
N ASN A 258 19.75 -16.07 18.86
CA ASN A 258 18.36 -16.02 19.30
C ASN A 258 17.56 -14.92 18.57
N LEU A 259 17.52 -15.00 17.24
CA LEU A 259 16.91 -13.99 16.36
C LEU A 259 15.62 -14.48 15.68
N ASP A 260 15.12 -15.68 15.98
CA ASP A 260 13.95 -16.24 15.25
C ASP A 260 12.70 -15.36 15.35
N GLY A 261 12.54 -14.64 16.47
CA GLY A 261 11.44 -13.68 16.67
C GLY A 261 11.52 -12.48 15.71
N GLN A 262 12.72 -12.11 15.25
CA GLN A 262 12.98 -10.98 14.36
C GLN A 262 12.85 -11.35 12.87
N ALA A 263 12.86 -12.65 12.54
CA ALA A 263 12.86 -13.13 11.16
C ALA A 263 11.63 -12.68 10.35
N PRO A 264 10.38 -12.72 10.88
CA PRO A 264 9.22 -12.22 10.15
C PRO A 264 9.27 -10.71 9.88
N LEU A 265 9.78 -9.92 10.82
CA LEU A 265 9.96 -8.48 10.63
C LEU A 265 10.97 -8.19 9.52
N ALA A 266 12.11 -8.86 9.54
CA ALA A 266 13.15 -8.69 8.53
C ALA A 266 12.69 -9.13 7.13
N LEU A 267 11.90 -10.21 7.03
CA LEU A 267 11.27 -10.59 5.77
C LEU A 267 10.24 -9.56 5.33
N ALA A 268 9.41 -9.04 6.24
CA ALA A 268 8.46 -7.99 5.90
C ALA A 268 9.14 -6.71 5.38
N MET A 269 10.27 -6.31 5.96
CA MET A 269 11.13 -5.23 5.44
C MET A 269 11.64 -5.53 4.03
N ALA A 270 12.08 -6.77 3.77
CA ALA A 270 12.54 -7.16 2.44
C ALA A 270 11.38 -7.13 1.42
N LEU A 271 10.17 -7.53 1.82
CA LEU A 271 8.97 -7.47 0.98
C LEU A 271 8.54 -6.03 0.62
N THR A 272 8.99 -5.00 1.34
CA THR A 272 8.68 -3.60 0.99
C THR A 272 9.74 -2.95 0.09
N LEU A 273 10.83 -3.64 -0.21
CA LEU A 273 11.91 -3.14 -1.07
C LEU A 273 11.45 -2.60 -2.42
N PRO A 274 10.51 -3.25 -3.15
CA PRO A 274 10.08 -2.75 -4.45
C PRO A 274 9.42 -1.37 -4.36
N LEU A 275 8.68 -1.09 -3.27
CA LEU A 275 8.09 0.23 -3.01
C LEU A 275 9.15 1.28 -2.67
N HIS A 276 10.16 0.91 -1.89
CA HIS A 276 11.29 1.80 -1.59
C HIS A 276 12.09 2.12 -2.86
N ASN A 277 12.27 1.15 -3.75
CA ASN A 277 12.92 1.35 -5.05
C ASN A 277 12.15 2.35 -5.91
N GLU A 278 10.85 2.14 -6.07
CA GLU A 278 9.96 2.97 -6.89
C GLU A 278 9.97 4.44 -6.42
N THR A 279 9.99 4.65 -5.10
CA THR A 279 10.08 5.98 -4.51
C THR A 279 11.50 6.55 -4.47
N SER A 280 12.52 5.80 -4.90
CA SER A 280 13.93 6.16 -4.71
C SER A 280 14.26 6.49 -3.25
N SER A 281 13.70 5.72 -2.31
CA SER A 281 13.95 5.83 -0.87
C SER A 281 15.15 4.98 -0.47
N MET A 282 16.02 5.54 0.36
CA MET A 282 17.08 4.77 1.01
C MET A 282 16.54 4.09 2.26
N VAL A 283 16.76 2.79 2.38
CA VAL A 283 16.40 2.00 3.56
C VAL A 283 17.43 2.24 4.67
N LYS A 284 16.95 2.58 5.88
CA LYS A 284 17.77 2.82 7.07
C LYS A 284 17.51 1.71 8.08
N LEU A 285 18.43 0.75 8.15
CA LEU A 285 18.31 -0.43 9.01
C LEU A 285 18.73 -0.09 10.44
N PRO A 286 18.06 -0.62 11.48
CA PRO A 286 18.47 -0.44 12.87
C PRO A 286 19.92 -0.90 13.11
N LYS A 287 20.61 -0.21 14.02
CA LYS A 287 21.98 -0.53 14.41
C LYS A 287 22.05 -1.96 14.95
N PRO A 288 22.81 -2.87 14.30
CA PRO A 288 22.90 -4.25 14.75
C PRO A 288 23.71 -4.36 16.04
N SER A 289 23.29 -5.27 16.92
CA SER A 289 24.00 -5.62 18.15
C SER A 289 23.88 -7.11 18.40
N LEU A 290 25.01 -7.82 18.49
CA LEU A 290 25.00 -9.27 18.68
C LEU A 290 25.58 -9.62 20.05
N VAL A 291 24.78 -10.31 20.86
CA VAL A 291 25.19 -10.84 22.16
C VAL A 291 25.24 -12.37 22.07
N LYS A 292 26.41 -12.95 22.34
CA LYS A 292 26.60 -14.42 22.31
C LYS A 292 25.78 -15.05 23.43
N ASN A 293 24.76 -15.84 23.07
CA ASN A 293 24.01 -16.66 24.03
C ASN A 293 24.62 -18.07 24.14
N GLY A 294 24.73 -18.56 25.38
CA GLY A 294 25.18 -19.93 25.68
C GLY A 294 24.09 -21.00 25.53
N THR A 295 22.83 -20.59 25.43
CA THR A 295 21.66 -21.49 25.45
C THR A 295 21.05 -21.60 24.06
N ARG A 296 21.05 -22.82 23.49
CA ARG A 296 20.33 -23.14 22.25
C ARG A 296 18.83 -23.24 22.56
N LEU A 297 18.04 -22.27 22.11
CA LEU A 297 16.61 -22.46 21.93
C LEU A 297 16.38 -22.62 20.42
N SER A 298 16.23 -23.87 19.98
CA SER A 298 15.90 -24.18 18.59
C SER A 298 14.42 -23.94 18.35
N CYS A 299 14.09 -23.17 17.32
CA CYS A 299 12.78 -23.25 16.67
C CYS A 299 12.92 -22.99 15.18
N ALA A 300 13.47 -23.98 14.45
CA ALA A 300 13.64 -23.94 12.99
C ALA A 300 12.32 -23.78 12.21
N SER A 301 11.16 -23.92 12.86
CA SER A 301 9.86 -23.97 12.19
C SER A 301 9.40 -22.64 11.58
N SER A 302 9.93 -21.48 11.98
CA SER A 302 9.50 -20.19 11.42
C SER A 302 10.06 -19.95 10.02
N PHE A 303 11.37 -20.14 9.81
CA PHE A 303 12.03 -19.93 8.52
C PHE A 303 11.47 -20.85 7.43
N ASP A 304 11.28 -22.14 7.74
CA ASP A 304 10.70 -23.11 6.80
C ASP A 304 9.26 -22.73 6.42
N ARG A 305 8.46 -22.27 7.39
CA ARG A 305 7.11 -21.78 7.14
C ARG A 305 7.12 -20.55 6.24
N GLU A 306 7.93 -19.54 6.55
CA GLU A 306 7.97 -18.32 5.74
C GLU A 306 8.51 -18.62 4.32
N TYR A 307 9.51 -19.49 4.19
CA TYR A 307 10.04 -19.92 2.89
C TYR A 307 9.00 -20.69 2.06
N SER A 308 8.21 -21.57 2.69
CA SER A 308 7.12 -22.29 2.00
C SER A 308 6.04 -21.38 1.45
N ASN A 309 5.85 -20.20 2.04
CA ASN A 309 4.88 -19.18 1.59
C ASN A 309 5.51 -18.09 0.70
N LEU A 310 6.82 -18.17 0.42
CA LEU A 310 7.57 -17.10 -0.25
C LEU A 310 6.99 -16.75 -1.62
N ALA A 311 6.61 -17.74 -2.42
CA ALA A 311 6.05 -17.54 -3.75
C ALA A 311 4.74 -16.74 -3.73
N HIS A 312 3.92 -16.88 -2.68
CA HIS A 312 2.72 -16.06 -2.49
C HIS A 312 3.11 -14.63 -2.18
N TYR A 313 3.97 -14.41 -1.18
CA TYR A 313 4.43 -13.07 -0.78
C TYR A 313 5.08 -12.30 -1.93
N MET A 314 5.81 -12.99 -2.79
CA MET A 314 6.44 -12.41 -3.98
C MET A 314 5.41 -11.86 -4.98
N THR A 315 4.22 -12.46 -5.12
CA THR A 315 3.18 -11.92 -6.00
C THR A 315 2.75 -10.53 -5.57
N LEU A 316 2.44 -10.34 -4.27
CA LEU A 316 2.07 -9.03 -3.73
C LEU A 316 3.24 -8.05 -3.80
N SER A 317 4.41 -8.49 -3.36
CA SER A 317 5.58 -7.63 -3.17
C SER A 317 6.21 -7.17 -4.48
N SER A 318 6.20 -8.01 -5.53
CA SER A 318 6.91 -7.72 -6.78
C SER A 318 6.34 -6.56 -7.59
N ASN A 319 5.14 -6.09 -7.25
CA ASN A 319 4.51 -4.92 -7.86
C ASN A 319 4.32 -3.81 -6.81
N PRO A 320 5.04 -2.68 -6.91
CA PRO A 320 4.91 -1.58 -5.94
C PRO A 320 3.51 -0.96 -5.91
N VAL A 321 2.73 -1.07 -6.99
CA VAL A 321 1.34 -0.59 -7.02
C VAL A 321 0.43 -1.47 -6.15
N PHE A 322 0.67 -2.79 -6.11
CA PHE A 322 -0.08 -3.68 -5.21
C PHE A 322 0.23 -3.40 -3.74
N LEU A 323 1.51 -3.19 -3.41
CA LEU A 323 1.93 -2.75 -2.07
C LEU A 323 1.30 -1.41 -1.70
N SER A 324 1.33 -0.43 -2.62
CA SER A 324 0.70 0.89 -2.42
C SER A 324 -0.79 0.74 -2.11
N SER A 325 -1.52 -0.01 -2.94
CA SER A 325 -2.95 -0.30 -2.76
C SER A 325 -3.27 -0.86 -1.36
N ALA A 326 -2.51 -1.87 -0.92
CA ALA A 326 -2.70 -2.49 0.39
C ALA A 326 -2.39 -1.54 1.55
N LEU A 327 -1.28 -0.79 1.47
CA LEU A 327 -0.81 0.05 2.57
C LEU A 327 -1.75 1.24 2.82
N TRP A 328 -2.07 2.01 1.77
CA TRP A 328 -2.85 3.25 1.92
C TRP A 328 -4.33 3.00 2.29
N GLY A 329 -4.86 1.80 2.01
CA GLY A 329 -6.21 1.40 2.42
C GLY A 329 -6.44 1.41 3.94
N ILE A 330 -5.38 1.49 4.76
CA ILE A 330 -5.48 1.55 6.23
C ILE A 330 -6.27 2.77 6.73
N PHE A 331 -6.21 3.88 5.99
CA PHE A 331 -6.86 5.14 6.37
C PHE A 331 -8.33 5.19 5.95
N TRP A 332 -8.75 4.31 5.05
CA TRP A 332 -10.14 4.20 4.61
C TRP A 332 -11.03 3.59 5.70
N GLU A 333 -12.26 4.10 5.82
CA GLU A 333 -13.24 3.65 6.82
C GLU A 333 -14.64 3.48 6.19
N PRO A 334 -15.33 2.35 6.44
CA PRO A 334 -16.71 2.17 6.01
C PRO A 334 -17.67 3.24 6.57
N GLY A 335 -18.54 3.74 5.70
CA GLY A 335 -19.61 4.67 6.07
C GLY A 335 -19.20 6.13 6.20
N ILE A 336 -18.00 6.50 5.72
CA ILE A 336 -17.60 7.90 5.55
C ILE A 336 -17.76 8.26 4.07
N ASP A 337 -18.56 9.27 3.77
CA ASP A 337 -18.77 9.76 2.40
C ASP A 337 -17.56 10.57 1.90
N CYS A 338 -17.41 10.67 0.58
CA CYS A 338 -16.29 11.39 -0.06
C CYS A 338 -16.16 12.86 0.36
N ASN A 339 -17.24 13.55 0.73
CA ASN A 339 -17.20 14.94 1.19
C ASN A 339 -16.79 15.09 2.66
N LEU A 340 -16.68 13.99 3.42
CA LEU A 340 -16.30 13.97 4.84
C LEU A 340 -14.85 13.50 5.09
N VAL A 341 -14.08 13.24 4.04
CA VAL A 341 -12.72 12.68 4.12
C VAL A 341 -11.78 13.54 4.93
N SER A 342 -11.77 14.87 4.73
CA SER A 342 -10.95 15.77 5.55
C SER A 342 -11.29 15.69 7.03
N SER A 343 -12.59 15.66 7.36
CA SER A 343 -13.07 15.54 8.76
C SER A 343 -12.69 14.19 9.38
N TRP A 344 -12.58 13.13 8.56
CA TRP A 344 -12.09 11.84 9.00
C TRP A 344 -10.56 11.85 9.20
N TYR A 345 -9.81 12.52 8.33
CA TYR A 345 -8.34 12.49 8.31
C TYR A 345 -7.65 13.43 9.31
N ASP A 346 -8.24 14.57 9.65
CA ASP A 346 -7.58 15.53 10.53
C ASP A 346 -7.21 14.97 11.91
N PRO A 347 -8.09 14.20 12.60
CA PRO A 347 -7.70 13.53 13.85
C PRO A 347 -6.62 12.45 13.66
N ILE A 348 -6.52 11.84 12.48
CA ILE A 348 -5.43 10.91 12.15
C ILE A 348 -4.10 11.66 12.09
N ILE A 349 -4.09 12.84 11.45
CA ILE A 349 -2.91 13.72 11.39
C ILE A 349 -2.49 14.14 12.80
N GLU A 350 -3.43 14.55 13.65
CA GLU A 350 -3.18 14.92 15.05
C GLU A 350 -2.46 13.80 15.82
N VAL A 351 -2.80 12.53 15.55
CA VAL A 351 -2.21 11.37 16.22
C VAL A 351 -0.89 10.91 15.59
N VAL A 352 -0.83 10.84 14.26
CA VAL A 352 0.28 10.20 13.54
C VAL A 352 1.47 11.15 13.36
N LYS A 353 1.21 12.44 13.13
CA LYS A 353 2.28 13.42 12.88
C LYS A 353 3.30 13.47 14.03
N PRO A 354 2.89 13.59 15.32
CA PRO A 354 3.84 13.59 16.43
C PRO A 354 4.65 12.29 16.53
N ILE A 355 4.08 11.13 16.21
CA ILE A 355 4.78 9.83 16.26
C ILE A 355 5.93 9.80 15.24
N ILE A 356 5.70 10.36 14.04
CA ILE A 356 6.72 10.45 12.99
C ILE A 356 7.81 11.47 13.36
N GLU A 357 7.42 12.63 13.88
CA GLU A 357 8.32 13.72 14.28
C GLU A 357 9.20 13.34 15.47
N CYS A 358 8.66 12.63 16.46
CA CYS A 358 9.40 12.10 17.61
C CYS A 358 10.24 10.84 17.28
N ASN A 359 10.24 10.38 16.02
CA ASN A 359 10.97 9.19 15.58
C ASN A 359 10.58 7.90 16.35
N THR A 360 9.33 7.77 16.77
CA THR A 360 8.80 6.57 17.45
C THR A 360 8.12 5.65 16.43
N LEU A 361 8.86 5.23 15.39
CA LEU A 361 8.31 4.46 14.27
C LEU A 361 7.83 3.05 14.67
N GLU A 362 8.38 2.48 15.74
CA GLU A 362 7.88 1.22 16.30
C GLU A 362 6.43 1.36 16.79
N LYS A 363 6.13 2.44 17.54
CA LYS A 363 4.76 2.79 17.94
C LYS A 363 3.86 3.02 16.72
N LEU A 364 4.36 3.65 15.66
CA LEU A 364 3.61 3.81 14.41
C LEU A 364 3.19 2.45 13.84
N GLY A 365 4.13 1.49 13.81
CA GLY A 365 3.86 0.11 13.41
C GLY A 365 2.76 -0.53 14.26
N HIS A 366 2.79 -0.35 15.59
CA HIS A 366 1.75 -0.85 16.49
C HIS A 366 0.38 -0.23 16.22
N VAL A 367 0.30 1.10 16.05
CA VAL A 367 -0.96 1.79 15.71
C VAL A 367 -1.58 1.20 14.45
N PHE A 368 -0.77 1.01 13.41
CA PHE A 368 -1.24 0.47 12.14
C PHE A 368 -1.57 -1.02 12.22
N ALA A 369 -0.86 -1.78 13.04
CA ALA A 369 -1.16 -3.18 13.27
C ALA A 369 -2.49 -3.38 13.99
N LEU A 370 -2.79 -2.56 14.99
CA LEU A 370 -4.08 -2.57 15.69
C LEU A 370 -5.22 -2.17 14.75
N ARG A 371 -4.97 -1.21 13.86
CA ARG A 371 -5.96 -0.72 12.89
C ARG A 371 -6.32 -1.76 11.80
N ARG A 372 -5.32 -2.42 11.21
CA ARG A 372 -5.50 -3.47 10.18
C ARG A 372 -4.50 -4.63 10.38
N PRO A 373 -4.86 -5.65 11.17
CA PRO A 373 -3.95 -6.75 11.50
C PRO A 373 -3.43 -7.56 10.31
N GLN A 374 -4.22 -7.74 9.24
CA GLN A 374 -3.82 -8.58 8.10
C GLN A 374 -2.65 -8.00 7.30
N ILE A 375 -2.64 -6.68 7.10
CA ILE A 375 -1.57 -5.97 6.40
C ILE A 375 -0.49 -5.42 7.35
N ALA A 376 -0.64 -5.65 8.66
CA ALA A 376 0.29 -5.18 9.69
C ALA A 376 1.77 -5.50 9.41
N PRO A 377 2.14 -6.71 8.90
CA PRO A 377 3.54 -7.01 8.62
C PRO A 377 4.18 -6.00 7.66
N LEU A 378 3.46 -5.56 6.62
CA LEU A 378 3.97 -4.60 5.65
C LEU A 378 4.24 -3.24 6.31
N TRP A 379 3.33 -2.78 7.18
CA TRP A 379 3.52 -1.52 7.91
C TRP A 379 4.69 -1.58 8.91
N TYR A 380 4.85 -2.69 9.62
CA TYR A 380 6.05 -2.91 10.43
C TYR A 380 7.33 -2.91 9.57
N GLY A 381 7.30 -3.54 8.40
CA GLY A 381 8.41 -3.52 7.44
C GLY A 381 8.78 -2.09 7.00
N ILE A 382 7.79 -1.29 6.60
CA ILE A 382 7.98 0.12 6.22
C ILE A 382 8.56 0.93 7.39
N ALA A 383 8.02 0.75 8.60
CA ALA A 383 8.46 1.49 9.78
C ALA A 383 9.89 1.11 10.20
N ALA A 384 10.26 -0.17 10.13
CA ALA A 384 11.59 -0.67 10.46
C ALA A 384 12.66 -0.28 9.42
N CYS A 385 12.25 0.09 8.21
CA CYS A 385 13.14 0.69 7.19
C CYS A 385 13.45 2.18 7.44
N GLY A 386 12.91 2.78 8.51
CA GLY A 386 13.14 4.17 8.91
C GLY A 386 12.28 5.20 8.17
N HIS A 387 12.67 6.49 8.23
CA HIS A 387 12.00 7.59 7.51
C HIS A 387 12.22 7.54 6.00
N THR A 388 11.59 6.56 5.36
CA THR A 388 11.50 6.45 3.89
C THR A 388 10.47 7.43 3.35
N LYS A 389 10.46 7.68 2.03
CA LYS A 389 9.45 8.57 1.43
C LYS A 389 8.02 8.07 1.64
N THR A 390 7.82 6.77 1.82
CA THR A 390 6.52 6.20 2.17
C THR A 390 6.05 6.70 3.54
N VAL A 391 6.90 6.64 4.58
CA VAL A 391 6.58 7.16 5.92
C VAL A 391 6.36 8.67 5.89
N LEU A 392 7.25 9.40 5.21
CA LEU A 392 7.13 10.86 5.08
C LEU A 392 5.92 11.29 4.24
N GLY A 393 5.44 10.42 3.35
CA GLY A 393 4.26 10.62 2.52
C GLY A 393 2.93 10.46 3.26
N ILE A 394 2.92 9.97 4.50
CA ILE A 394 1.68 9.73 5.25
C ILE A 394 0.89 11.03 5.48
N ILE A 395 1.54 12.06 6.03
CA ILE A 395 0.86 13.34 6.32
C ILE A 395 0.45 14.08 5.04
N PRO A 396 1.28 14.18 3.99
CA PRO A 396 0.84 14.70 2.70
C PRO A 396 -0.38 13.96 2.13
N PHE A 397 -0.37 12.62 2.16
CA PHE A 397 -1.50 11.82 1.70
C PHE A 397 -2.79 12.12 2.48
N LEU A 398 -2.72 12.23 3.80
CA LEU A 398 -3.88 12.56 4.63
C LEU A 398 -4.41 13.99 4.38
N ARG A 399 -3.61 14.89 3.81
CA ARG A 399 -4.05 16.25 3.49
C ARG A 399 -4.61 16.38 2.07
N THR A 400 -4.03 15.67 1.11
CA THR A 400 -4.28 15.92 -0.32
C THR A 400 -4.72 14.68 -1.11
N LEU A 401 -4.78 13.50 -0.47
CA LEU A 401 -4.92 12.19 -1.10
C LEU A 401 -3.81 11.83 -2.09
N HIS A 402 -2.70 12.58 -2.12
CA HIS A 402 -1.57 12.29 -2.98
C HIS A 402 -0.54 11.40 -2.27
N SER A 403 -0.27 10.24 -2.86
CA SER A 403 0.74 9.29 -2.38
C SER A 403 1.99 9.29 -3.28
N PRO A 404 3.20 9.01 -2.74
CA PRO A 404 4.44 8.99 -3.52
C PRO A 404 4.45 7.99 -4.70
N VAL A 405 3.72 6.89 -4.56
CA VAL A 405 3.40 5.97 -5.65
C VAL A 405 1.89 6.03 -5.83
N PRO A 406 1.35 6.15 -7.06
CA PRO A 406 -0.08 6.21 -7.28
C PRO A 406 -0.82 5.13 -6.49
N SER A 407 -1.64 5.57 -5.55
CA SER A 407 -2.48 4.71 -4.73
C SER A 407 -3.87 4.71 -5.31
N ARG A 408 -4.39 3.51 -5.58
CA ARG A 408 -5.79 3.29 -5.93
C ARG A 408 -6.21 1.93 -5.38
N PRO A 409 -7.49 1.75 -5.03
CA PRO A 409 -8.01 0.44 -4.67
C PRO A 409 -7.81 -0.56 -5.82
N ILE A 410 -7.38 -1.77 -5.46
CA ILE A 410 -7.24 -2.89 -6.37
C ILE A 410 -8.04 -4.04 -5.74
N PRO A 411 -9.23 -4.38 -6.30
CA PRO A 411 -10.11 -5.39 -5.72
C PRO A 411 -9.41 -6.72 -5.44
N GLU A 412 -8.49 -7.13 -6.33
CA GLU A 412 -7.70 -8.34 -6.17
C GLU A 412 -6.85 -8.29 -4.90
N VAL A 413 -6.19 -7.16 -4.63
CA VAL A 413 -5.36 -6.98 -3.44
C VAL A 413 -6.21 -6.96 -2.17
N ALA A 414 -7.39 -6.33 -2.22
CA ALA A 414 -8.35 -6.35 -1.10
C ALA A 414 -8.77 -7.79 -0.76
N ALA A 415 -9.06 -8.61 -1.78
CA ALA A 415 -9.38 -10.03 -1.60
C ALA A 415 -8.18 -10.86 -1.10
N TRP A 416 -6.98 -10.66 -1.64
CA TRP A 416 -5.79 -11.41 -1.25
C TRP A 416 -5.38 -11.18 0.20
N THR A 417 -5.56 -9.95 0.68
CA THR A 417 -5.15 -9.50 2.02
C THR A 417 -6.28 -9.49 3.03
N ASP A 418 -7.51 -9.87 2.63
CA ASP A 418 -8.71 -9.82 3.48
C ASP A 418 -8.87 -8.43 4.16
N SER A 419 -8.59 -7.38 3.40
CA SER A 419 -8.59 -6.00 3.87
C SER A 419 -9.26 -5.12 2.83
N PRO A 420 -10.57 -4.81 2.99
CA PRO A 420 -11.29 -3.89 2.12
C PRO A 420 -10.59 -2.53 2.03
N GLN A 421 -10.53 -1.98 0.82
CA GLN A 421 -9.81 -0.75 0.49
C GLN A 421 -10.75 0.35 -0.03
N SER A 422 -11.98 0.00 -0.38
CA SER A 422 -12.97 0.89 -0.96
C SER A 422 -14.39 0.45 -0.67
N PHE A 423 -15.35 1.34 -0.93
CA PHE A 423 -16.76 1.00 -0.86
C PHE A 423 -17.19 -0.08 -1.86
N MET A 424 -16.42 -0.28 -2.95
CA MET A 424 -16.69 -1.31 -3.96
C MET A 424 -16.38 -2.72 -3.45
N ASP A 425 -15.52 -2.85 -2.44
CA ASP A 425 -15.19 -4.13 -1.81
C ASP A 425 -16.30 -4.63 -0.86
N LEU A 426 -17.32 -3.80 -0.58
CA LEU A 426 -18.42 -4.11 0.32
C LEU A 426 -19.76 -4.25 -0.44
N GLN A 427 -20.61 -5.17 0.02
CA GLN A 427 -21.94 -5.46 -0.59
C GLN A 427 -23.05 -4.43 -0.24
N GLY A 428 -22.77 -3.47 0.64
CA GLY A 428 -23.78 -2.57 1.22
C GLY A 428 -24.68 -3.25 2.28
N LEU A 429 -25.63 -2.51 2.85
CA LEU A 429 -26.50 -2.98 3.94
C LEU A 429 -27.98 -2.74 3.65
N GLY A 430 -28.84 -3.68 4.04
CA GLY A 430 -30.29 -3.55 3.90
C GLY A 430 -30.79 -3.65 2.45
N PRO A 431 -32.04 -3.30 2.14
CA PRO A 431 -32.54 -3.23 0.77
C PRO A 431 -31.89 -2.08 -0.01
N TYR A 432 -31.91 -2.14 -1.35
CA TYR A 432 -31.45 -1.02 -2.20
C TYR A 432 -32.40 0.18 -2.14
N VAL A 433 -33.71 -0.08 -2.12
CA VAL A 433 -34.73 0.96 -2.05
C VAL A 433 -34.94 1.37 -0.60
N HIS A 434 -34.74 2.65 -0.34
CA HIS A 434 -35.02 3.31 0.92
C HIS A 434 -36.38 4.00 0.90
N ASP A 435 -36.77 4.55 2.06
CA ASP A 435 -37.97 5.36 2.21
C ASP A 435 -38.00 6.50 1.16
N ASN A 436 -39.20 6.79 0.65
CA ASN A 436 -39.46 7.77 -0.43
C ASN A 436 -39.00 7.35 -1.83
N ASN A 437 -38.92 6.05 -2.15
CA ASN A 437 -38.59 5.55 -3.49
C ASN A 437 -37.24 6.07 -4.01
N ARG A 438 -36.22 5.99 -3.16
CA ARG A 438 -34.85 6.43 -3.48
C ARG A 438 -33.85 5.32 -3.24
N VAL A 439 -32.75 5.35 -4.00
CA VAL A 439 -31.62 4.42 -3.88
C VAL A 439 -30.37 5.22 -3.56
N ALA A 440 -29.53 4.74 -2.65
CA ALA A 440 -28.29 5.41 -2.32
C ALA A 440 -27.34 5.42 -3.53
N ARG A 441 -26.67 6.55 -3.82
CA ARG A 441 -25.73 6.64 -4.96
C ARG A 441 -24.63 5.58 -4.88
N THR A 442 -24.15 5.30 -3.67
CA THR A 442 -23.15 4.25 -3.43
C THR A 442 -23.59 2.88 -3.95
N ASP A 443 -24.88 2.56 -3.83
CA ASP A 443 -25.43 1.29 -4.29
C ASP A 443 -25.68 1.30 -5.80
N VAL A 444 -26.20 2.41 -6.35
CA VAL A 444 -26.32 2.58 -7.80
C VAL A 444 -24.96 2.41 -8.49
N TRP A 445 -23.91 3.00 -7.93
CA TRP A 445 -22.57 2.97 -8.53
C TRP A 445 -21.90 1.60 -8.43
N ARG A 446 -22.18 0.84 -7.35
CA ARG A 446 -21.82 -0.58 -7.29
C ARG A 446 -22.51 -1.37 -8.40
N LEU A 447 -23.82 -1.17 -8.59
CA LEU A 447 -24.60 -1.85 -9.63
C LEU A 447 -24.11 -1.48 -11.04
N ARG A 448 -23.81 -0.20 -11.31
CA ARG A 448 -23.20 0.28 -12.56
C ARG A 448 -21.89 -0.45 -12.89
N HIS A 449 -20.97 -0.54 -11.92
CA HIS A 449 -19.73 -1.30 -12.13
C HIS A 449 -19.99 -2.80 -12.30
N GLN A 450 -20.94 -3.35 -11.56
CA GLN A 450 -21.23 -4.77 -11.56
C GLN A 450 -21.84 -5.25 -12.88
N PHE A 451 -22.72 -4.43 -13.47
CA PHE A 451 -23.53 -4.73 -14.64
C PHE A 451 -23.19 -3.82 -15.84
N TRP A 452 -21.92 -3.38 -15.91
CA TRP A 452 -21.42 -2.47 -16.95
C TRP A 452 -21.56 -3.01 -18.38
N ASP A 453 -21.65 -4.34 -18.53
CA ASP A 453 -21.66 -5.06 -19.81
C ASP A 453 -23.07 -5.40 -20.31
N ILE A 454 -24.12 -5.06 -19.57
CA ILE A 454 -25.51 -5.25 -20.02
C ILE A 454 -25.83 -4.35 -21.22
N GLU A 455 -25.34 -3.11 -21.21
CA GLU A 455 -25.57 -2.10 -22.25
C GLU A 455 -24.24 -1.48 -22.72
N PRO A 456 -24.07 -1.16 -24.02
CA PRO A 456 -22.85 -0.54 -24.55
C PRO A 456 -22.42 0.73 -23.82
N GLU A 457 -23.39 1.52 -23.38
CA GLU A 457 -23.21 2.78 -22.64
C GLU A 457 -22.48 2.55 -21.32
N GLY A 458 -22.66 1.39 -20.68
CA GLY A 458 -22.02 1.02 -19.43
C GLY A 458 -20.51 0.77 -19.52
N ALA A 459 -19.91 0.72 -20.71
CA ALA A 459 -18.49 0.41 -20.93
C ALA A 459 -17.50 1.22 -20.08
N HIS A 460 -17.85 2.47 -19.73
CA HIS A 460 -17.02 3.34 -18.90
C HIS A 460 -16.93 2.87 -17.44
N PHE A 461 -17.93 2.15 -16.93
CA PHE A 461 -17.93 1.55 -15.59
C PHE A 461 -17.21 0.20 -15.52
N ARG A 462 -16.62 -0.28 -16.61
CA ARG A 462 -15.82 -1.51 -16.61
C ARG A 462 -14.71 -1.48 -15.57
N ASN A 463 -14.05 -0.33 -15.42
CA ASN A 463 -13.00 -0.13 -14.43
C ASN A 463 -13.59 0.46 -13.14
N PRO A 464 -13.20 -0.04 -11.96
CA PRO A 464 -13.65 0.54 -10.70
C PRO A 464 -13.10 1.96 -10.51
N PRO A 465 -13.76 2.79 -9.67
CA PRO A 465 -13.28 4.13 -9.36
C PRO A 465 -11.89 4.09 -8.70
N THR A 466 -11.07 5.08 -9.00
CA THR A 466 -9.78 5.29 -8.31
C THR A 466 -9.95 5.83 -6.89
N CYS A 467 -11.07 6.50 -6.61
CA CYS A 467 -11.43 6.99 -5.29
C CYS A 467 -12.05 5.87 -4.44
N PRO A 468 -11.53 5.60 -3.22
CA PRO A 468 -12.07 4.56 -2.35
C PRO A 468 -13.36 4.94 -1.63
N TRP A 469 -13.66 6.24 -1.54
CA TRP A 469 -14.75 6.77 -0.73
C TRP A 469 -16.07 6.73 -1.50
N PRO A 470 -17.19 6.32 -0.88
CA PRO A 470 -18.49 6.32 -1.54
C PRO A 470 -19.00 7.73 -1.83
N PRO A 471 -19.85 7.90 -2.87
CA PRO A 471 -20.58 9.14 -3.08
C PRO A 471 -21.64 9.36 -1.99
N PHE A 472 -21.89 10.62 -1.66
CA PHE A 472 -22.99 11.00 -0.78
C PHE A 472 -24.33 11.08 -1.52
N GLY A 473 -25.41 10.88 -0.76
CA GLY A 473 -26.78 11.15 -1.21
C GLY A 473 -27.46 10.02 -1.99
N PHE A 474 -28.55 10.37 -2.65
CA PHE A 474 -29.53 9.43 -3.19
C PHE A 474 -29.99 9.82 -4.60
N MET A 475 -30.46 8.84 -5.36
CA MET A 475 -31.11 8.98 -6.65
C MET A 475 -32.57 8.52 -6.55
N ALA A 476 -33.47 9.18 -7.27
CA ALA A 476 -34.85 8.72 -7.38
C ALA A 476 -34.92 7.49 -8.29
N ILE A 477 -35.83 6.55 -8.02
CA ILE A 477 -35.97 5.32 -8.83
C ILE A 477 -36.26 5.65 -10.29
N GLU A 478 -36.99 6.74 -10.55
CA GLU A 478 -37.38 7.19 -11.87
C GLU A 478 -36.21 7.73 -12.72
N GLU A 479 -35.07 8.01 -12.08
CA GLU A 479 -33.84 8.50 -12.73
C GLU A 479 -32.80 7.39 -12.96
N LEU A 480 -33.10 6.16 -12.56
CA LEU A 480 -32.19 5.02 -12.72
C LEU A 480 -32.23 4.48 -14.14
N GLU A 481 -31.05 4.09 -14.62
CA GLU A 481 -30.88 3.41 -15.89
C GLU A 481 -31.50 2.01 -15.83
N ILE A 482 -31.95 1.49 -16.98
CA ILE A 482 -32.63 0.19 -17.08
C ILE A 482 -31.81 -0.95 -16.43
N PRO A 483 -30.48 -1.05 -16.64
CA PRO A 483 -29.66 -2.08 -15.99
C PRO A 483 -29.75 -2.00 -14.46
N VAL A 484 -29.61 -0.81 -13.88
CA VAL A 484 -29.67 -0.61 -12.43
C VAL A 484 -31.09 -0.87 -11.91
N HIS A 485 -32.10 -0.30 -12.56
CA HIS A 485 -33.50 -0.41 -12.17
C HIS A 485 -33.98 -1.87 -12.10
N THR A 486 -33.47 -2.75 -12.98
CA THR A 486 -33.80 -4.19 -12.99
C THR A 486 -33.35 -4.90 -11.71
N HIS A 487 -32.34 -4.35 -11.01
CA HIS A 487 -31.68 -4.99 -9.87
C HIS A 487 -32.05 -4.41 -8.50
N ILE A 488 -32.79 -3.30 -8.42
CA ILE A 488 -33.13 -2.65 -7.14
C ILE A 488 -34.03 -3.49 -6.22
N ASN A 489 -34.77 -4.45 -6.78
CA ASN A 489 -35.63 -5.38 -6.03
C ASN A 489 -34.91 -6.68 -5.65
N CYS A 490 -33.68 -6.90 -6.10
CA CYS A 490 -32.86 -8.01 -5.62
C CYS A 490 -32.46 -7.76 -4.16
N ARG A 491 -32.21 -8.85 -3.41
CA ARG A 491 -31.83 -8.73 -1.99
C ARG A 491 -30.52 -7.96 -1.82
N ARG A 492 -29.43 -8.50 -2.37
CA ARG A 492 -28.13 -7.85 -2.53
C ARG A 492 -27.30 -8.65 -3.53
N HIS A 493 -26.50 -7.92 -4.30
CA HIS A 493 -25.47 -8.50 -5.13
C HIS A 493 -24.12 -8.40 -4.41
N HIS A 494 -23.33 -9.46 -4.47
CA HIS A 494 -21.95 -9.45 -3.99
C HIS A 494 -21.05 -10.17 -4.97
N CYS A 495 -19.90 -9.57 -5.27
CA CYS A 495 -18.84 -10.16 -6.08
C CYS A 495 -17.88 -10.90 -5.15
N VAL A 496 -17.74 -12.21 -5.36
CA VAL A 496 -16.82 -13.05 -4.60
C VAL A 496 -15.60 -13.35 -5.46
N TYR A 497 -14.42 -13.10 -4.91
CA TYR A 497 -13.17 -13.49 -5.56
C TYR A 497 -13.13 -15.01 -5.75
N SER A 498 -12.98 -15.46 -7.00
CA SER A 498 -13.03 -16.89 -7.32
C SER A 498 -11.66 -17.50 -7.51
N ARG A 499 -10.78 -16.87 -8.29
CA ARG A 499 -9.46 -17.41 -8.65
C ARG A 499 -8.57 -16.38 -9.32
N TRP A 500 -7.29 -16.72 -9.42
CA TRP A 500 -6.31 -16.07 -10.29
C TRP A 500 -5.90 -17.00 -11.42
N THR A 501 -5.71 -16.46 -12.62
CA THR A 501 -5.14 -17.20 -13.75
C THR A 501 -3.84 -16.54 -14.17
N TRP A 502 -2.74 -17.29 -14.14
CA TRP A 502 -1.46 -16.89 -14.74
C TRP A 502 -1.46 -17.20 -16.23
N PHE A 503 -1.04 -16.24 -17.05
CA PHE A 503 -0.99 -16.38 -18.51
C PHE A 503 0.43 -16.47 -19.01
N PHE A 504 0.59 -17.34 -20.00
CA PHE A 504 1.84 -17.57 -20.66
C PHE A 504 1.75 -17.33 -22.19
N ASP A 505 2.83 -16.84 -22.83
CA ASP A 505 2.88 -16.48 -24.26
C ASP A 505 2.70 -17.67 -25.22
N ASP A 506 3.01 -18.89 -24.76
CA ASP A 506 2.73 -20.17 -25.44
C ASP A 506 1.24 -20.56 -25.38
N GLY A 507 0.40 -19.74 -24.73
CA GLY A 507 -1.02 -19.99 -24.52
C GLY A 507 -1.31 -20.84 -23.29
N THR A 508 -0.30 -21.23 -22.51
CA THR A 508 -0.50 -21.99 -21.26
C THR A 508 -1.17 -21.10 -20.20
N GLU A 509 -2.09 -21.68 -19.45
CA GLU A 509 -2.79 -21.03 -18.33
C GLU A 509 -2.62 -21.86 -17.06
N ILE A 510 -2.21 -21.23 -15.96
CA ILE A 510 -2.14 -21.86 -14.64
C ILE A 510 -3.20 -21.22 -13.75
N LEU A 511 -4.13 -22.04 -13.27
CA LEU A 511 -5.20 -21.62 -12.36
C LEU A 511 -4.73 -21.74 -10.91
N ASP A 512 -4.97 -20.69 -10.14
CA ASP A 512 -4.71 -20.62 -8.70
C ASP A 512 -6.02 -20.28 -7.99
N GLU A 513 -6.55 -21.26 -7.25
CA GLU A 513 -7.79 -21.13 -6.49
C GLU A 513 -7.47 -20.87 -5.01
N PRO A 514 -8.13 -19.90 -4.36
CA PRO A 514 -7.86 -19.59 -2.97
C PRO A 514 -8.15 -20.80 -2.08
N THR A 515 -7.21 -21.16 -1.21
CA THR A 515 -7.30 -22.34 -0.33
C THR A 515 -8.46 -22.24 0.67
N LYS A 516 -9.00 -21.04 0.90
CA LYS A 516 -10.23 -20.79 1.67
C LYS A 516 -11.14 -19.87 0.87
N GLN A 517 -12.35 -20.33 0.55
CA GLN A 517 -13.44 -19.42 0.18
C GLN A 517 -13.81 -18.65 1.43
N GLY A 518 -13.43 -17.37 1.50
CA GLY A 518 -13.98 -16.48 2.50
C GLY A 518 -15.50 -16.45 2.32
N ASN A 519 -16.26 -16.75 3.37
CA ASN A 519 -17.65 -16.35 3.43
C ASN A 519 -17.65 -14.84 3.18
N GLY A 520 -18.39 -14.38 2.15
CA GLY A 520 -18.31 -13.01 1.65
C GLY A 520 -18.22 -12.01 2.79
N LEU A 521 -17.20 -11.13 2.74
CA LEU A 521 -16.76 -10.18 3.77
C LEU A 521 -17.87 -9.77 4.76
N GLU A 522 -18.16 -10.65 5.72
CA GLU A 522 -18.81 -10.28 6.96
C GLU A 522 -17.68 -9.65 7.77
N PHE A 523 -17.33 -8.41 7.42
CA PHE A 523 -16.91 -7.51 8.47
C PHE A 523 -18.06 -7.58 9.46
N GLU A 524 -17.83 -8.22 10.61
CA GLU A 524 -18.56 -7.83 11.81
C GLU A 524 -18.42 -6.32 11.81
N ASN A 525 -19.52 -5.67 11.47
CA ASN A 525 -19.72 -4.28 11.74
C ASN A 525 -19.67 -4.18 13.26
N GLY A 526 -18.45 -4.17 13.79
CA GLY A 526 -18.06 -3.35 14.91
C GLY A 526 -18.21 -1.89 14.51
N VAL A 527 -19.36 -1.51 13.94
CA VAL A 527 -20.06 -0.34 14.43
C VAL A 527 -20.42 -0.69 15.86
N HIS A 528 -19.40 -0.67 16.74
CA HIS A 528 -19.65 -0.15 18.06
C HIS A 528 -20.14 1.26 17.77
N LEU A 529 -21.46 1.41 17.71
CA LEU A 529 -22.15 2.67 17.96
C LEU A 529 -21.76 3.03 19.39
N ILE A 530 -20.53 3.46 19.60
CA ILE A 530 -20.16 4.09 20.84
C ILE A 530 -20.86 5.42 20.75
N SER A 531 -21.89 5.56 21.56
CA SER A 531 -22.58 6.83 21.75
C SER A 531 -21.50 7.89 22.01
N PRO A 532 -21.45 8.97 21.22
CA PRO A 532 -20.45 10.01 21.42
C PRO A 532 -20.60 10.53 22.85
N GLN A 533 -19.56 10.38 23.67
CA GLN A 533 -19.47 11.20 24.87
C GLN A 533 -19.29 12.63 24.40
N ASP A 534 -20.16 13.52 24.88
CA ASP A 534 -20.19 14.95 24.58
C ASP A 534 -18.81 15.58 24.78
N THR A 535 -18.00 15.57 23.72
CA THR A 535 -16.75 16.29 23.67
C THR A 535 -17.04 17.53 22.86
N THR A 536 -17.33 18.64 23.56
CA THR A 536 -17.50 19.94 22.93
C THR A 536 -16.30 20.24 22.03
N PRO A 537 -16.50 20.57 20.74
CA PRO A 537 -15.40 20.95 19.88
C PRO A 537 -14.72 22.20 20.43
N ALA A 538 -13.39 22.23 20.37
CA ALA A 538 -12.64 23.45 20.59
C ALA A 538 -13.16 24.51 19.61
N SER A 539 -13.74 25.59 20.14
CA SER A 539 -14.19 26.74 19.36
C SER A 539 -13.03 27.25 18.50
N GLY A 540 -13.15 27.17 17.16
CA GLY A 540 -12.15 27.67 16.21
C GLY A 540 -11.52 26.66 15.23
N TYR A 541 -12.01 25.43 15.14
CA TYR A 541 -11.53 24.46 14.14
C TYR A 541 -11.92 24.91 12.70
N ILE A 542 -10.91 25.23 11.89
CA ILE A 542 -11.05 25.55 10.45
C ILE A 542 -10.67 24.29 9.68
N LEU A 543 -11.65 23.71 8.99
CA LEU A 543 -11.47 22.49 8.20
C LEU A 543 -10.80 22.82 6.86
N ASP A 544 -9.70 22.14 6.56
CA ASP A 544 -9.11 22.14 5.22
C ASP A 544 -9.83 21.08 4.36
N HIS A 545 -10.61 21.54 3.39
CA HIS A 545 -11.42 20.66 2.55
C HIS A 545 -10.64 19.95 1.43
N MET A 546 -9.32 20.15 1.30
CA MET A 546 -8.52 19.61 0.19
C MET A 546 -8.72 18.10 -0.07
N ALA A 547 -8.68 17.26 0.97
CA ALA A 547 -8.89 15.82 0.80
C ALA A 547 -10.34 15.48 0.41
N SER A 548 -11.33 16.14 1.03
CA SER A 548 -12.75 16.00 0.66
C SER A 548 -13.03 16.46 -0.76
N GLU A 549 -12.56 17.64 -1.15
CA GLU A 549 -12.69 18.20 -2.50
C GLU A 549 -12.12 17.22 -3.52
N ARG A 550 -10.91 16.71 -3.28
CA ARG A 550 -10.27 15.74 -4.15
C ARG A 550 -11.05 14.43 -4.27
N ALA A 551 -11.55 13.89 -3.16
CA ALA A 551 -12.35 12.67 -3.15
C ALA A 551 -13.69 12.84 -3.88
N VAL A 552 -14.37 13.98 -3.69
CA VAL A 552 -15.61 14.35 -4.38
C VAL A 552 -15.35 14.50 -5.87
N CYS A 553 -14.31 15.24 -6.26
CA CYS A 553 -13.87 15.40 -7.64
C CYS A 553 -13.69 14.04 -8.33
N ASP A 554 -12.86 13.17 -7.76
CA ASP A 554 -12.48 11.90 -8.39
C ASP A 554 -13.67 10.94 -8.52
N ILE A 555 -14.53 10.85 -7.50
CA ILE A 555 -15.64 9.89 -7.51
C ILE A 555 -16.79 10.35 -8.42
N PHE A 556 -17.16 11.63 -8.40
CA PHE A 556 -18.23 12.14 -9.26
C PHE A 556 -17.79 12.24 -10.73
N ARG A 557 -16.51 12.52 -11.02
CA ARG A 557 -15.99 12.45 -12.41
C ARG A 557 -16.04 11.04 -12.98
N TRP A 558 -15.81 10.01 -12.17
CA TRP A 558 -15.98 8.61 -12.60
C TRP A 558 -17.43 8.29 -13.01
N ALA A 559 -18.42 8.92 -12.37
CA ALA A 559 -19.84 8.74 -12.64
C ALA A 559 -20.47 9.78 -13.58
N ALA A 560 -19.67 10.66 -14.19
CA ALA A 560 -20.15 11.76 -15.03
C ALA A 560 -20.91 11.33 -16.30
N PRO A 561 -20.56 10.22 -16.99
CA PRO A 561 -21.28 9.85 -18.22
C PRO A 561 -22.75 9.48 -17.99
N GLU A 562 -23.09 8.99 -16.79
CA GLU A 562 -24.48 8.75 -16.36
C GLU A 562 -24.87 9.71 -15.22
N MET A 563 -24.76 11.01 -15.46
CA MET A 563 -25.19 12.04 -14.51
C MET A 563 -26.72 12.08 -14.41
N GLU A 564 -27.26 11.96 -13.20
CA GLU A 564 -28.68 12.14 -12.96
C GLU A 564 -29.10 13.62 -12.95
N VAL A 565 -30.33 13.89 -13.41
CA VAL A 565 -30.86 15.25 -13.55
C VAL A 565 -30.93 15.96 -12.19
N SER A 566 -31.43 15.26 -11.16
CA SER A 566 -31.51 15.78 -9.80
C SER A 566 -30.14 16.07 -9.18
N GLY A 567 -29.08 15.43 -9.66
CA GLY A 567 -27.70 15.57 -9.19
C GLY A 567 -26.87 16.58 -9.96
N LYS A 568 -27.40 17.19 -11.03
CA LYS A 568 -26.67 18.11 -11.91
C LYS A 568 -25.90 19.21 -11.16
N TYR A 569 -26.47 19.71 -10.07
CA TYR A 569 -25.82 20.74 -9.24
C TYR A 569 -24.48 20.28 -8.64
N ILE A 570 -24.29 18.97 -8.39
CA ILE A 570 -23.06 18.39 -7.86
C ILE A 570 -21.96 18.46 -8.91
N TYR A 571 -22.28 18.13 -10.16
CA TYR A 571 -21.32 18.10 -11.27
C TYR A 571 -20.87 19.50 -11.70
N THR A 572 -21.71 20.52 -11.47
CA THR A 572 -21.39 21.94 -11.66
C THR A 572 -20.71 22.59 -10.44
N HIS A 573 -20.58 21.87 -9.33
CA HIS A 573 -19.97 22.41 -8.12
C HIS A 573 -18.46 22.62 -8.34
N PRO A 574 -17.84 23.69 -7.78
CA PRO A 574 -16.40 23.95 -7.95
C PRO A 574 -15.46 22.79 -7.60
N TRP A 575 -15.85 21.94 -6.64
CA TRP A 575 -15.06 20.75 -6.27
C TRP A 575 -15.05 19.66 -7.35
N VAL A 576 -16.01 19.65 -8.27
CA VAL A 576 -16.11 18.65 -9.33
C VAL A 576 -15.76 19.27 -10.68
N ASP A 577 -16.46 20.36 -11.01
CA ASP A 577 -16.39 21.13 -12.25
C ASP A 577 -16.22 20.24 -13.49
N ALA A 578 -17.14 19.28 -13.66
CA ALA A 578 -17.05 18.27 -14.70
C ALA A 578 -17.40 18.83 -16.10
N LEU A 579 -18.10 19.95 -16.17
CA LEU A 579 -18.58 20.51 -17.44
C LEU A 579 -17.49 21.21 -18.25
N LEU A 580 -16.44 21.76 -17.62
CA LEU A 580 -15.31 22.35 -18.34
C LEU A 580 -14.54 21.34 -19.21
N ASP A 581 -14.55 20.06 -18.85
CA ASP A 581 -13.85 19.00 -19.56
C ASP A 581 -14.73 18.37 -20.68
N LEU A 582 -16.06 18.55 -20.66
CA LEU A 582 -17.01 17.98 -21.64
C LEU A 582 -17.33 18.91 -22.81
N ASP A 583 -17.08 20.21 -22.68
CA ASP A 583 -17.28 21.20 -23.76
C ASP A 583 -16.12 21.24 -24.78
N MET A 584 -15.11 20.37 -24.62
CA MET A 584 -13.90 20.30 -25.46
C MET A 584 -14.04 19.39 -26.71
N ASP A 585 -15.16 18.66 -26.85
CA ASP A 585 -15.40 17.73 -27.98
C ASP A 585 -16.30 18.33 -29.10
N ASN A 586 -16.53 19.65 -29.10
CA ASN A 586 -17.38 20.30 -30.11
C ASN A 586 -16.60 21.02 -31.23
N ASP A 587 -15.34 20.63 -31.46
CA ASP A 587 -14.61 21.05 -32.65
C ASP A 587 -14.76 19.99 -33.75
N GLU A 588 -15.43 20.41 -34.83
CA GLU A 588 -15.80 19.63 -36.01
C GLU A 588 -14.69 18.68 -36.51
N GLU A 589 -15.08 17.42 -36.73
CA GLU A 589 -14.28 16.40 -37.40
C GLU A 589 -13.64 16.92 -38.70
N THR A 590 -12.31 16.87 -38.77
CA THR A 590 -11.61 16.67 -40.05
C THR A 590 -10.75 15.43 -39.97
N ASP A 591 -11.19 14.46 -40.76
CA ASP A 591 -10.65 13.12 -40.98
C ASP A 591 -9.15 13.14 -41.36
N SER A 592 -8.31 12.45 -40.57
CA SER A 592 -7.11 11.77 -41.07
C SER A 592 -6.52 10.83 -40.01
N GLY A 593 -6.54 9.54 -40.32
CA GLY A 593 -6.13 8.48 -39.41
C GLY A 593 -4.64 8.43 -39.07
N SER A 594 -4.35 7.98 -37.84
CA SER A 594 -3.18 7.15 -37.50
C SER A 594 -3.34 6.64 -36.07
N GLY A 595 -3.05 5.35 -35.84
CA GLY A 595 -3.08 4.73 -34.52
C GLY A 595 -2.13 5.43 -33.55
N GLY A 596 -2.66 5.78 -32.37
CA GLY A 596 -1.93 6.48 -31.32
C GLY A 596 -2.35 5.99 -29.94
N SER A 597 -1.35 5.58 -29.17
CA SER A 597 -1.41 5.19 -27.76
C SER A 597 -2.20 6.18 -26.91
N LEU A 598 -3.05 5.67 -26.01
CA LEU A 598 -3.74 6.44 -24.96
C LEU A 598 -2.73 7.28 -24.17
N ILE A 599 -2.79 8.59 -24.34
CA ILE A 599 -2.01 9.58 -23.57
C ILE A 599 -2.75 9.80 -22.23
N PRO A 600 -2.06 9.76 -21.06
CA PRO A 600 -2.67 10.12 -19.79
C PRO A 600 -3.12 11.59 -19.81
N SER A 601 -4.30 11.86 -19.26
CA SER A 601 -4.95 13.18 -19.22
C SER A 601 -3.99 14.31 -18.82
N ASN A 602 -4.06 15.45 -19.53
CA ASN A 602 -3.23 16.65 -19.30
C ASN A 602 -3.21 17.14 -17.84
N CYS A 603 -4.27 16.85 -17.07
CA CYS A 603 -4.36 17.16 -15.66
C CYS A 603 -3.35 16.36 -14.80
N PHE A 604 -3.03 15.12 -15.17
CA PHE A 604 -2.03 14.28 -14.47
C PHE A 604 -0.61 14.83 -14.65
N LEU A 605 -0.27 15.30 -15.84
CA LEU A 605 1.02 15.90 -16.16
C LEU A 605 1.21 17.26 -15.47
N GLN A 606 0.19 18.11 -15.46
CA GLN A 606 0.23 19.40 -14.76
C GLN A 606 0.39 19.22 -13.24
N ARG A 607 -0.26 18.20 -12.66
CA ARG A 607 -0.15 17.88 -11.22
C ARG A 607 1.21 17.31 -10.79
N ILE A 608 1.89 16.57 -11.67
CA ILE A 608 3.28 16.16 -11.44
C ILE A 608 4.20 17.39 -11.43
N ILE A 609 3.95 18.37 -12.31
CA ILE A 609 4.72 19.61 -12.37
C ILE A 609 4.51 20.44 -11.08
N ASP A 610 3.26 20.55 -10.60
CA ASP A 610 2.95 21.29 -9.37
C ASP A 610 3.61 20.65 -8.13
N TRP A 611 3.63 19.31 -8.05
CA TRP A 611 4.36 18.58 -6.99
C TRP A 611 5.87 18.83 -7.03
N VAL A 612 6.49 18.84 -8.21
CA VAL A 612 7.93 19.13 -8.37
C VAL A 612 8.25 20.57 -7.93
N ILE A 613 7.33 21.51 -8.12
CA ILE A 613 7.49 22.91 -7.73
C ILE A 613 7.38 23.07 -6.20
N GLU A 614 6.40 22.44 -5.56
CA GLU A 614 6.21 22.53 -4.10
C GLU A 614 7.35 21.89 -3.29
N VAL A 615 7.89 20.75 -3.76
CA VAL A 615 9.04 20.09 -3.11
C VAL A 615 10.31 20.92 -3.23
N ASN A 616 10.49 21.65 -4.34
CA ASN A 616 11.66 22.53 -4.54
C ASN A 616 11.59 23.83 -3.73
N MET A 617 10.39 24.31 -3.39
CA MET A 617 10.21 25.52 -2.57
C MET A 617 10.50 25.28 -1.08
N HIS A 618 10.25 24.07 -0.57
CA HIS A 618 10.55 23.70 0.82
C HIS A 618 12.00 23.22 1.07
N GLY A 619 12.79 23.02 0.00
CA GLY A 619 14.21 22.68 0.06
C GLY A 619 15.17 23.87 0.04
N LYS A 620 14.66 25.11 -0.10
CA LYS A 620 15.46 26.35 -0.17
C LYS A 620 15.06 27.35 0.92
N SER A 621 15.24 26.98 2.18
CA SER A 621 15.35 27.99 3.24
C SER A 621 16.35 27.58 4.33
N THR A 622 17.60 27.38 3.96
CA THR A 622 18.75 27.58 4.86
C THR A 622 19.96 27.91 3.99
N SER A 623 20.18 29.21 3.79
CA SER A 623 21.52 29.76 3.58
C SER A 623 22.21 29.92 4.92
#